data_AF-A0A2R4FP72-F1
#
_entry.id   AF-A0A2R4FP72-F1
#
_cell.length_a   1.000
_cell.length_b   1.000
_cell.length_c   1.000
_cell.angle_alpha   90.00
_cell.angle_beta   90.00
_cell.angle_gamma   90.00
#
_symmetry.space_group_name_H-M   'P 1'
#
loop_
_entity.id
_entity.type
_entity.pdbx_description
1 polymer ?
#
loop_
_entity_poly.entity_id
_entity_poly.type
_entity_poly.pdbx_seq_one_letter_code
_entity_poly.pdbx_strand_id
1 'polypeptide(L)'
;MSLAQVAASLSAVLLDIAGLRAQIAANAKAVAGRTETLVALTQGSRHPSVEQAIRNGAATLERLREADQQAAGAVAAIVEYGRAIGIDLPAPAQPGPSSPPPGPRRSDPEPSVESAPSDAIAAIGRRLPVRAGARDRTTGMFAGELVVSGEDPATIADLRPLPGGGWPDSVISHVESHVAARMRRQNLREGEVVLNNITCGNRGFDADWPATCERYIRDLLPAGSRLTVWATPDGGATWWTRTYRGTGERIKK
;
A
#
# COMPACT_ATOMS: atom_id res chain seq x y z
N MET A 1 -16.18 -19.85 21.17
CA MET A 1 -16.66 -19.67 19.79
C MET A 1 -17.37 -20.95 19.38
N SER A 2 -18.60 -20.89 18.86
CA SER A 2 -19.34 -22.09 18.42
C SER A 2 -18.87 -22.56 17.04
N LEU A 3 -19.14 -23.81 16.68
CA LEU A 3 -18.84 -24.34 15.33
C LEU A 3 -19.50 -23.51 14.22
N ALA A 4 -20.71 -23.00 14.46
CA ALA A 4 -21.39 -22.11 13.52
C ALA A 4 -20.66 -20.77 13.31
N GLN A 5 -20.10 -20.19 14.39
CA GLN A 5 -19.29 -18.97 14.29
C GLN A 5 -17.97 -19.20 13.55
N VAL A 6 -17.35 -20.37 13.75
CA VAL A 6 -16.15 -20.77 13.00
C VAL A 6 -16.49 -20.94 11.51
N ALA A 7 -17.58 -21.65 11.19
CA ALA A 7 -18.04 -21.83 9.82
C ALA A 7 -18.26 -20.49 9.10
N ALA A 8 -19.00 -19.57 9.73
CA ALA A 8 -19.26 -18.25 9.17
C ALA A 8 -17.98 -17.44 8.92
N SER A 9 -17.02 -17.51 9.84
CA SER A 9 -15.72 -16.84 9.69
C SER A 9 -14.91 -17.43 8.53
N LEU A 10 -14.84 -18.77 8.43
CA LEU A 10 -14.13 -19.43 7.33
C LEU A 10 -14.78 -19.14 5.97
N SER A 11 -16.12 -19.12 5.90
CA SER A 11 -16.84 -18.72 4.68
C SER A 11 -16.55 -17.28 4.28
N ALA A 12 -16.48 -16.34 5.23
CA ALA A 12 -16.13 -14.96 4.94
C ALA A 12 -14.70 -14.84 4.35
N VAL A 13 -13.73 -15.55 4.94
CA VAL A 13 -12.36 -15.58 4.41
C VAL A 13 -12.31 -16.18 2.99
N LEU A 14 -13.07 -17.24 2.71
CA LEU A 14 -13.16 -17.80 1.36
C LEU A 14 -13.74 -16.81 0.35
N LEU A 15 -14.74 -16.01 0.75
CA LEU A 15 -15.31 -14.95 -0.09
C LEU A 15 -14.27 -13.86 -0.40
N ASP A 16 -13.51 -13.44 0.60
CA ASP A 16 -12.45 -12.43 0.43
C ASP A 16 -11.34 -12.93 -0.51
N ILE A 17 -10.90 -14.19 -0.36
CA ILE A 17 -9.93 -14.80 -1.27
C ILE A 17 -10.48 -14.89 -2.69
N ALA A 18 -11.77 -15.24 -2.87
CA ALA A 18 -12.40 -15.26 -4.19
C ALA A 18 -12.40 -13.86 -4.84
N GLY A 19 -12.69 -12.82 -4.06
CA GLY A 19 -12.59 -11.42 -4.50
C GLY A 19 -11.18 -11.04 -4.93
N LEU A 20 -10.16 -11.43 -4.16
CA LEU A 20 -8.75 -11.21 -4.49
C LEU A 20 -8.35 -11.91 -5.79
N ARG A 21 -8.74 -13.17 -5.97
CA ARG A 21 -8.44 -13.93 -7.20
C ARG A 21 -9.08 -13.31 -8.44
N ALA A 22 -10.31 -12.81 -8.32
CA ALA A 22 -10.96 -12.08 -9.41
C ALA A 22 -10.19 -10.79 -9.79
N GLN A 23 -9.67 -10.06 -8.80
CA GLN A 23 -8.83 -8.88 -9.05
C GLN A 23 -7.49 -9.25 -9.71
N ILE A 24 -6.84 -10.33 -9.26
CA ILE A 24 -5.60 -10.83 -9.87
C ILE A 24 -5.85 -11.18 -11.35
N ALA A 25 -6.93 -11.88 -11.65
CA ALA A 25 -7.30 -12.24 -13.02
C ALA A 25 -7.57 -10.99 -13.90
N ALA A 26 -8.29 -10.00 -13.37
CA ALA A 26 -8.54 -8.74 -14.08
C ALA A 26 -7.24 -7.97 -14.36
N ASN A 27 -6.33 -7.90 -13.38
CA ASN A 27 -5.02 -7.27 -13.53
C ASN A 27 -4.14 -8.01 -14.53
N ALA A 28 -4.14 -9.35 -14.51
CA ALA A 28 -3.39 -10.15 -15.46
C ALA A 28 -3.87 -9.89 -16.89
N LYS A 29 -5.19 -9.85 -17.12
CA LYS A 29 -5.77 -9.49 -18.42
C LYS A 29 -5.36 -8.08 -18.88
N ALA A 30 -5.38 -7.10 -17.98
CA ALA A 30 -5.00 -5.73 -18.29
C ALA A 30 -3.50 -5.61 -18.65
N VAL A 31 -2.62 -6.27 -17.89
CA VAL A 31 -1.17 -6.29 -18.18
C VAL A 31 -0.88 -6.99 -19.50
N ALA A 32 -1.56 -8.11 -19.78
CA ALA A 32 -1.41 -8.84 -21.04
C ALA A 32 -1.77 -7.94 -22.24
N GLY A 33 -2.97 -7.34 -22.22
CA GLY A 33 -3.43 -6.47 -23.32
C GLY A 33 -2.54 -5.24 -23.53
N ARG A 34 -2.01 -4.63 -22.45
CA ARG A 34 -1.06 -3.51 -22.55
C ARG A 34 0.30 -3.95 -23.11
N THR A 35 0.77 -5.13 -22.71
CA THR A 35 2.04 -5.68 -23.22
C THR A 35 1.91 -6.03 -24.70
N GLU A 36 0.80 -6.63 -25.13
CA GLU A 36 0.50 -6.88 -26.55
C GLU A 36 0.45 -5.59 -27.37
N THR A 37 -0.21 -4.55 -26.85
CA THR A 37 -0.26 -3.23 -27.49
C THR A 37 1.14 -2.63 -27.64
N LEU A 38 1.98 -2.71 -26.59
CA LEU A 38 3.36 -2.23 -26.64
C LEU A 38 4.17 -2.98 -27.71
N VAL A 39 4.09 -4.32 -27.73
CA VAL A 39 4.78 -5.15 -28.72
C VAL A 39 4.40 -4.75 -30.15
N ALA A 40 3.10 -4.53 -30.41
CA ALA A 40 2.61 -4.11 -31.72
C ALA A 40 3.14 -2.73 -32.12
N LEU A 41 3.12 -1.76 -31.20
CA LEU A 41 3.59 -0.39 -31.47
C LEU A 41 5.10 -0.30 -31.67
N THR A 42 5.87 -1.19 -31.03
CA THR A 42 7.33 -1.18 -31.09
C THR A 42 7.90 -2.26 -32.01
N GLN A 43 7.09 -2.77 -32.94
CA GLN A 43 7.51 -3.82 -33.85
C GLN A 43 8.76 -3.39 -34.64
N GLY A 44 9.82 -4.21 -34.57
CA GLY A 44 11.10 -3.92 -35.22
C GLY A 44 12.06 -3.02 -34.42
N SER A 45 11.62 -2.44 -33.31
CA SER A 45 12.50 -1.68 -32.41
C SER A 45 13.46 -2.61 -31.67
N ARG A 46 14.73 -2.21 -31.59
CA ARG A 46 15.78 -2.84 -30.75
C ARG A 46 16.21 -1.94 -29.60
N HIS A 47 15.40 -0.94 -29.26
CA HIS A 47 15.75 -0.01 -28.20
C HIS A 47 15.74 -0.73 -26.83
N PRO A 48 16.83 -0.67 -26.03
CA PRO A 48 16.92 -1.43 -24.77
C PRO A 48 15.75 -1.21 -23.79
N SER A 49 15.23 0.02 -23.72
CA SER A 49 14.09 0.35 -22.85
C SER A 49 12.79 -0.33 -23.28
N VAL A 50 12.56 -0.54 -24.59
CA VAL A 50 11.38 -1.25 -25.09
C VAL A 50 11.45 -2.71 -24.68
N GLU A 51 12.60 -3.35 -24.91
CA GLU A 51 12.80 -4.75 -24.51
C GLU A 51 12.67 -4.93 -23.00
N GLN A 52 13.20 -3.99 -22.21
CA GLN A 52 13.05 -4.01 -20.77
C GLN A 52 11.59 -3.88 -20.32
N ALA A 53 10.80 -3.01 -20.97
CA ALA A 53 9.38 -2.85 -20.67
C ALA A 53 8.59 -4.14 -20.97
N ILE A 54 8.87 -4.80 -22.09
CA ILE A 54 8.25 -6.10 -22.45
C ILE A 54 8.63 -7.18 -21.44
N ARG A 55 9.92 -7.30 -21.06
CA ARG A 55 10.38 -8.22 -20.02
C ARG A 55 9.68 -7.97 -18.68
N ASN A 56 9.54 -6.71 -18.28
CA ASN A 56 8.84 -6.33 -17.06
C ASN A 56 7.34 -6.70 -17.10
N GLY A 57 6.69 -6.56 -18.26
CA GLY A 57 5.32 -7.01 -18.49
C GLY A 57 5.17 -8.52 -18.30
N ALA A 58 6.03 -9.31 -18.95
CA ALA A 58 6.04 -10.77 -18.82
C ALA A 58 6.31 -11.23 -17.38
N ALA A 59 7.30 -10.64 -16.70
CA ALA A 59 7.61 -10.94 -15.30
C ALA A 59 6.45 -10.58 -14.35
N THR A 60 5.69 -9.53 -14.67
CA THR A 60 4.51 -9.14 -13.89
C THR A 60 3.36 -10.12 -14.08
N LEU A 61 3.13 -10.61 -15.30
CA LEU A 61 2.15 -11.68 -15.55
C LEU A 61 2.48 -12.95 -14.77
N GLU A 62 3.76 -13.33 -14.71
CA GLU A 62 4.16 -14.52 -13.96
C GLU A 62 3.90 -14.38 -12.46
N ARG A 63 4.28 -13.24 -11.88
CA ARG A 63 3.97 -12.95 -10.45
C ARG A 63 2.47 -12.96 -10.15
N LEU A 64 1.64 -12.50 -11.09
CA LEU A 64 0.18 -12.55 -10.92
C LEU A 64 -0.34 -14.00 -10.98
N ARG A 65 0.23 -14.86 -11.82
CA ARG A 65 -0.11 -16.30 -11.83
C ARG A 65 0.32 -17.00 -10.55
N GLU A 66 1.53 -16.75 -10.08
CA GLU A 66 2.02 -17.28 -8.80
C GLU A 66 1.10 -16.85 -7.65
N ALA A 67 0.68 -15.58 -7.61
CA ALA A 67 -0.25 -15.08 -6.61
C ALA A 67 -1.62 -15.77 -6.68
N ASP A 68 -2.18 -16.01 -7.88
CA ASP A 68 -3.44 -16.76 -8.03
C ASP A 68 -3.29 -18.21 -7.54
N GLN A 69 -2.18 -18.88 -7.86
CA GLN A 69 -1.89 -20.24 -7.40
C GLN A 69 -1.77 -20.32 -5.88
N GLN A 70 -1.10 -19.36 -5.25
CA GLN A 70 -1.01 -19.27 -3.78
C GLN A 70 -2.39 -19.06 -3.14
N ALA A 71 -3.21 -18.17 -3.72
CA ALA A 71 -4.57 -17.95 -3.26
C ALA A 71 -5.44 -19.20 -3.41
N ALA A 72 -5.29 -19.94 -4.51
CA ALA A 72 -5.98 -21.23 -4.70
C ALA A 72 -5.52 -22.28 -3.68
N GLY A 73 -4.22 -22.35 -3.37
CA GLY A 73 -3.69 -23.21 -2.31
C GLY A 73 -4.26 -22.87 -0.94
N ALA A 74 -4.41 -21.58 -0.61
CA ALA A 74 -5.02 -21.13 0.63
C ALA A 74 -6.51 -21.55 0.73
N VAL A 75 -7.27 -21.43 -0.36
CA VAL A 75 -8.66 -21.94 -0.43
C VAL A 75 -8.71 -23.43 -0.12
N ALA A 76 -7.85 -24.23 -0.76
CA ALA A 76 -7.82 -25.67 -0.55
C ALA A 76 -7.54 -26.03 0.93
N ALA A 77 -6.55 -25.37 1.54
CA ALA A 77 -6.20 -25.58 2.94
C ALA A 77 -7.34 -25.20 3.91
N ILE A 78 -8.07 -24.10 3.64
CA ILE A 78 -9.22 -23.68 4.45
C ILE A 78 -10.37 -24.70 4.36
N VAL A 79 -10.67 -25.18 3.15
CA VAL A 79 -11.72 -26.19 2.94
C VAL A 79 -11.34 -27.52 3.62
N GLU A 80 -10.09 -27.95 3.52
CA GLU A 80 -9.59 -29.13 4.21
C GLU A 80 -9.68 -28.98 5.73
N TYR A 81 -9.28 -27.83 6.27
CA TYR A 81 -9.42 -27.53 7.69
C TYR A 81 -10.88 -27.57 8.15
N GLY A 82 -11.80 -26.96 7.39
CA GLY A 82 -13.24 -27.04 7.66
C GLY A 82 -13.72 -28.48 7.78
N ARG A 83 -13.36 -29.34 6.82
CA ARG A 83 -13.71 -30.77 6.83
C ARG A 83 -13.17 -31.49 8.06
N ALA A 84 -11.93 -31.20 8.45
CA ALA A 84 -11.28 -31.81 9.62
C ALA A 84 -12.03 -31.51 10.94
N ILE A 85 -12.76 -30.40 11.01
CA ILE A 85 -13.57 -30.00 12.18
C ILE A 85 -15.08 -30.25 11.99
N GLY A 86 -15.47 -31.02 10.97
CA GLY A 86 -16.86 -31.39 10.70
C GLY A 86 -17.70 -30.27 10.09
N ILE A 87 -17.08 -29.27 9.45
CA ILE A 87 -17.74 -28.19 8.72
C ILE A 87 -17.59 -28.43 7.22
N ASP A 88 -18.70 -28.53 6.50
CA ASP A 88 -18.68 -28.59 5.04
C ASP A 88 -18.66 -27.16 4.48
N LEU A 89 -17.55 -26.77 3.85
CA LEU A 89 -17.36 -25.46 3.24
C LEU A 89 -17.43 -25.60 1.71
N PRO A 90 -18.29 -24.84 1.02
CA PRO A 90 -18.32 -24.85 -0.43
C PRO A 90 -17.01 -24.25 -0.97
N ALA A 91 -16.36 -24.97 -1.88
CA ALA A 91 -15.25 -24.39 -2.63
C ALA A 91 -15.79 -23.22 -3.47
N PRO A 92 -15.21 -22.01 -3.37
CA PRO A 92 -15.64 -20.90 -4.21
C PRO A 92 -15.46 -21.28 -5.68
N ALA A 93 -16.50 -21.02 -6.49
CA ALA A 93 -16.45 -21.27 -7.92
C ALA A 93 -15.24 -20.57 -8.54
N GLN A 94 -14.55 -21.22 -9.47
CA GLN A 94 -13.47 -20.55 -10.18
C GLN A 94 -14.03 -19.31 -10.89
N PRO A 95 -13.36 -18.16 -10.81
CA PRO A 95 -13.85 -16.95 -11.46
C PRO A 95 -13.95 -17.22 -12.97
N GLY A 96 -15.17 -17.31 -13.46
CA GLY A 96 -15.45 -17.24 -14.90
C GLY A 96 -15.10 -15.85 -15.42
N PRO A 97 -14.85 -15.69 -16.73
CA PRO A 97 -14.58 -14.38 -17.31
C PRO A 97 -15.77 -13.44 -17.06
N SER A 98 -15.65 -12.53 -16.11
CA SER A 98 -16.72 -11.62 -15.70
C SER A 98 -16.27 -10.16 -15.75
N SER A 99 -17.18 -9.31 -16.21
CA SER A 99 -17.00 -7.87 -16.44
C SER A 99 -16.83 -7.09 -15.12
N PRO A 100 -16.06 -5.99 -15.09
CA PRO A 100 -15.78 -5.25 -13.85
C PRO A 100 -17.01 -4.43 -13.39
N PRO A 101 -17.24 -4.30 -12.06
CA PRO A 101 -18.28 -3.41 -11.53
C PRO A 101 -17.76 -1.97 -11.35
N PRO A 102 -18.61 -0.94 -11.54
CA PRO A 102 -18.27 0.45 -11.21
C PRO A 102 -18.72 0.80 -9.79
N GLY A 103 -17.84 1.44 -8.99
CA GLY A 103 -18.17 2.00 -7.68
C GLY A 103 -17.64 3.44 -7.53
N PRO A 104 -18.35 4.33 -6.78
CA PRO A 104 -18.09 5.77 -6.81
C PRO A 104 -16.91 6.20 -5.93
N ARG A 105 -15.96 6.94 -6.52
CA ARG A 105 -14.86 7.62 -5.82
C ARG A 105 -15.41 8.83 -5.05
N ARG A 106 -15.10 8.92 -3.74
CA ARG A 106 -15.17 10.19 -3.01
C ARG A 106 -14.02 11.07 -3.48
N SER A 107 -14.34 12.25 -3.98
CA SER A 107 -13.37 13.25 -4.42
C SER A 107 -12.78 13.96 -3.21
N ASP A 108 -11.61 13.50 -2.74
CA ASP A 108 -10.77 14.32 -1.88
C ASP A 108 -10.19 15.50 -2.69
N PRO A 109 -9.90 16.64 -2.05
CA PRO A 109 -9.33 17.80 -2.73
C PRO A 109 -8.03 17.42 -3.44
N GLU A 110 -7.97 17.84 -4.70
CA GLU A 110 -6.90 17.63 -5.65
C GLU A 110 -5.54 18.02 -5.04
N PRO A 111 -4.47 17.22 -5.24
CA PRO A 111 -3.15 17.56 -4.75
C PRO A 111 -2.75 18.95 -5.26
N SER A 112 -2.41 19.86 -4.35
CA SER A 112 -1.90 21.18 -4.70
C SER A 112 -0.65 21.05 -5.56
N VAL A 113 -0.63 21.83 -6.63
CA VAL A 113 0.41 21.97 -7.65
C VAL A 113 1.82 21.76 -7.06
N GLU A 114 2.50 20.74 -7.58
CA GLU A 114 3.89 20.36 -7.31
C GLU A 114 4.80 21.58 -7.16
N SER A 115 5.09 21.95 -5.92
CA SER A 115 6.18 22.89 -5.63
C SER A 115 7.47 22.11 -5.71
N ALA A 116 8.43 22.58 -6.52
CA ALA A 116 9.77 21.99 -6.54
C ALA A 116 10.36 21.98 -5.11
N PRO A 117 11.08 20.92 -4.70
CA PRO A 117 11.73 20.87 -3.40
C PRO A 117 12.76 22.00 -3.31
N SER A 118 12.94 22.55 -2.10
CA SER A 118 14.08 23.45 -1.85
C SER A 118 15.40 22.70 -1.99
N ASP A 119 16.51 23.42 -2.19
CA ASP A 119 17.84 22.81 -2.30
C ASP A 119 18.21 21.94 -1.09
N ALA A 120 17.77 22.34 0.11
CA ALA A 120 17.97 21.58 1.33
C ALA A 120 17.22 20.23 1.30
N ILE A 121 15.93 20.25 0.91
CA ILE A 121 15.12 19.03 0.76
C ILE A 121 15.71 18.14 -0.34
N ALA A 122 16.11 18.73 -1.47
CA ALA A 122 16.72 18.01 -2.58
C ALA A 122 18.05 17.35 -2.17
N ALA A 123 18.88 18.06 -1.39
CA ALA A 123 20.13 17.53 -0.86
C ALA A 123 19.92 16.37 0.12
N ILE A 124 18.86 16.40 0.92
CA ILE A 124 18.48 15.27 1.78
C ILE A 124 18.06 14.07 0.94
N GLY A 125 17.18 14.27 -0.04
CA GLY A 125 16.69 13.19 -0.90
C GLY A 125 17.81 12.42 -1.62
N ARG A 126 18.81 13.15 -2.13
CA ARG A 126 20.01 12.56 -2.76
C ARG A 126 20.89 11.72 -1.82
N ARG A 127 20.76 11.92 -0.49
CA ARG A 127 21.53 11.15 0.52
C ARG A 127 20.77 9.92 1.01
N LEU A 128 19.47 9.82 0.77
CA LEU A 128 18.70 8.65 1.15
C LEU A 128 19.07 7.47 0.24
N PRO A 129 19.07 6.23 0.77
CA PRO A 129 19.33 5.05 -0.05
C PRO A 129 18.22 4.87 -1.10
N VAL A 130 18.59 4.57 -2.34
CA VAL A 130 17.64 4.17 -3.38
C VAL A 130 17.23 2.73 -3.13
N ARG A 131 15.92 2.45 -3.16
CA ARG A 131 15.39 1.10 -2.97
C ARG A 131 15.64 0.29 -4.25
N ALA A 132 16.30 -0.84 -4.13
CA ALA A 132 16.54 -1.80 -5.21
C ALA A 132 15.34 -2.75 -5.42
N GLY A 133 14.51 -2.95 -4.40
CA GLY A 133 13.36 -3.85 -4.46
C GLY A 133 12.19 -3.45 -3.56
N ALA A 134 11.04 -4.08 -3.82
CA ALA A 134 9.79 -3.81 -3.10
C ALA A 134 9.86 -4.15 -1.60
N ARG A 135 10.76 -5.07 -1.19
CA ARG A 135 10.97 -5.49 0.19
C ARG A 135 11.98 -4.62 0.95
N ASP A 136 12.68 -3.73 0.27
CA ASP A 136 13.65 -2.86 0.93
C ASP A 136 12.91 -1.89 1.86
N ARG A 137 13.51 -1.64 3.02
CA ARG A 137 12.92 -0.73 4.01
C ARG A 137 12.80 0.68 3.43
N THR A 138 11.67 1.33 3.71
CA THR A 138 11.54 2.76 3.47
C THR A 138 12.39 3.48 4.50
N THR A 139 13.16 4.46 4.05
CA THR A 139 14.00 5.31 4.87
C THR A 139 13.59 6.75 4.65
N GLY A 140 13.55 7.52 5.72
CA GLY A 140 13.31 8.94 5.67
C GLY A 140 14.21 9.73 6.59
N MET A 141 14.14 11.04 6.46
CA MET A 141 14.85 12.02 7.28
C MET A 141 13.81 12.98 7.86
N PHE A 142 13.76 13.10 9.18
CA PHE A 142 12.86 14.01 9.89
C PHE A 142 13.65 14.74 10.97
N ALA A 143 13.58 16.07 10.98
CA ALA A 143 14.32 16.92 11.93
C ALA A 143 15.84 16.60 12.00
N GLY A 144 16.45 16.24 10.86
CA GLY A 144 17.88 15.89 10.77
C GLY A 144 18.23 14.48 11.25
N GLU A 145 17.24 13.67 11.66
CA GLU A 145 17.45 12.29 12.09
C GLU A 145 16.87 11.28 11.09
N LEU A 146 17.58 10.16 10.93
CA LEU A 146 17.15 9.04 10.09
C LEU A 146 15.98 8.31 10.75
N VAL A 147 14.92 8.05 9.99
CA VAL A 147 13.77 7.24 10.40
C VAL A 147 13.63 6.09 9.41
N VAL A 148 13.58 4.85 9.89
CA VAL A 148 13.51 3.66 9.05
C VAL A 148 12.21 2.93 9.32
N SER A 149 11.53 2.47 8.27
CA SER A 149 10.33 1.65 8.40
C SER A 149 10.64 0.32 9.10
N GLY A 150 9.69 -0.17 9.89
CA GLY A 150 9.77 -1.39 10.67
C GLY A 150 8.81 -1.27 11.85
N GLU A 151 8.31 -2.41 12.33
CA GLU A 151 7.35 -2.44 13.44
C GLU A 151 7.90 -1.72 14.68
N ASP A 152 7.14 -0.75 15.19
CA ASP A 152 7.41 -0.10 16.47
C ASP A 152 6.09 0.05 17.25
N PRO A 153 5.86 -0.75 18.30
CA PRO A 153 4.66 -0.60 19.14
C PRO A 153 4.54 0.79 19.79
N ALA A 154 5.64 1.53 19.96
CA ALA A 154 5.60 2.89 20.50
C ALA A 154 4.88 3.87 19.55
N THR A 155 4.72 3.53 18.27
CA THR A 155 4.01 4.35 17.28
C THR A 155 2.49 4.42 17.52
N ILE A 156 1.93 3.42 18.21
CA ILE A 156 0.50 3.30 18.48
C ILE A 156 0.13 3.41 19.97
N ALA A 157 1.12 3.59 20.86
CA ALA A 157 0.93 3.51 22.31
C ALA A 157 -0.13 4.52 22.84
N ASP A 158 -0.19 5.70 22.24
CA ASP A 158 -1.07 6.82 22.58
C ASP A 158 -2.31 6.93 21.68
N LEU A 159 -2.59 5.91 20.85
CA LEU A 159 -3.69 5.92 19.90
C LEU A 159 -4.82 4.96 20.27
N ARG A 160 -6.04 5.30 19.85
CA ARG A 160 -7.24 4.46 19.98
C ARG A 160 -7.33 3.47 18.82
N PRO A 161 -7.50 2.15 19.06
CA PRO A 161 -7.59 1.14 18.02
C PRO A 161 -8.59 1.48 16.89
N LEU A 162 -8.38 0.91 15.70
CA LEU A 162 -9.35 1.03 14.62
C LEU A 162 -10.68 0.31 14.96
N PRO A 163 -11.82 0.75 14.40
CA PRO A 163 -13.07 -0.01 14.49
C PRO A 163 -12.86 -1.43 13.95
N GLY A 164 -13.25 -2.44 14.72
CA GLY A 164 -12.96 -3.85 14.42
C GLY A 164 -11.75 -4.43 15.18
N GLY A 165 -10.99 -3.60 15.90
CA GLY A 165 -9.85 -4.03 16.71
C GLY A 165 -8.55 -4.11 15.91
N GLY A 166 -7.44 -3.74 16.55
CA GLY A 166 -6.10 -3.82 15.96
C GLY A 166 -5.66 -2.59 15.15
N TRP A 167 -4.55 -2.79 14.45
CA TRP A 167 -3.83 -1.75 13.72
C TRP A 167 -3.30 -2.33 12.39
N PRO A 168 -3.50 -1.65 11.26
CA PRO A 168 -2.83 -1.99 10.03
C PRO A 168 -1.33 -1.86 10.19
N ASP A 169 -0.57 -2.71 9.49
CA ASP A 169 0.89 -2.63 9.44
C ASP A 169 1.36 -1.22 9.06
N SER A 170 0.69 -0.57 8.10
CA SER A 170 0.98 0.82 7.70
C SER A 170 0.92 1.84 8.85
N VAL A 171 0.09 1.61 9.87
CA VAL A 171 0.00 2.48 11.05
C VAL A 171 1.10 2.17 12.06
N ILE A 172 1.62 0.94 12.10
CA ILE A 172 2.62 0.52 13.08
C ILE A 172 4.04 0.71 12.57
N SER A 173 4.29 0.47 11.28
CA SER A 173 5.65 0.23 10.77
C SER A 173 6.15 1.26 9.76
N HIS A 174 5.29 2.09 9.20
CA HIS A 174 5.71 3.06 8.18
C HIS A 174 6.36 4.31 8.79
N VAL A 175 7.29 4.91 8.04
CA VAL A 175 8.05 6.10 8.49
C VAL A 175 7.13 7.26 8.83
N GLU A 176 6.08 7.49 8.05
CA GLU A 176 5.10 8.55 8.28
C GLU A 176 4.42 8.40 9.64
N SER A 177 4.09 7.16 10.02
CA SER A 177 3.46 6.85 11.30
C SER A 177 4.43 7.08 12.46
N HIS A 178 5.70 6.68 12.31
CA HIS A 178 6.77 6.97 13.29
C HIS A 178 6.97 8.47 13.49
N VAL A 179 6.96 9.24 12.40
CA VAL A 179 7.05 10.71 12.43
C VAL A 179 5.84 11.31 13.12
N ALA A 180 4.62 10.87 12.80
CA ALA A 180 3.42 11.32 13.48
C ALA A 180 3.47 11.05 14.99
N ALA A 181 3.96 9.87 15.39
CA ALA A 181 4.15 9.52 16.79
C ALA A 181 5.17 10.41 17.49
N ARG A 182 6.28 10.74 16.82
CA ARG A 182 7.24 11.72 17.32
C ARG A 182 6.63 13.10 17.47
N MET A 183 5.86 13.57 16.49
CA MET A 183 5.17 14.86 16.56
C MET A 183 4.20 14.93 17.74
N ARG A 184 3.44 13.86 18.02
CA ARG A 184 2.58 13.76 19.21
C ARG A 184 3.38 13.86 20.51
N ARG A 185 4.41 13.02 20.67
CA ARG A 185 5.22 12.95 21.89
C ARG A 185 5.99 14.24 22.18
N GLN A 186 6.46 14.92 21.14
CA GLN A 186 7.27 16.14 21.25
C GLN A 186 6.42 17.42 21.08
N ASN A 187 5.09 17.30 20.98
CA ASN A 187 4.15 18.41 20.78
C ASN A 187 4.52 19.32 19.58
N LEU A 188 5.05 18.72 18.50
CA LEU A 188 5.43 19.44 17.29
C LEU A 188 4.19 19.77 16.47
N ARG A 189 4.07 21.02 16.04
CA ARG A 189 2.93 21.51 15.22
C ARG A 189 3.24 21.57 13.74
N GLU A 190 4.51 21.64 13.37
CA GLU A 190 4.95 21.60 11.99
C GLU A 190 6.08 20.58 11.85
N GLY A 191 6.14 19.93 10.70
CA GLY A 191 7.17 18.95 10.40
C GLY A 191 7.32 18.73 8.90
N GLU A 192 8.54 18.43 8.48
CA GLU A 192 8.84 18.00 7.12
C GLU A 192 9.63 16.70 7.19
N VAL A 193 9.20 15.70 6.42
CA VAL A 193 9.92 14.43 6.25
C VAL A 193 10.25 14.21 4.79
N VAL A 194 11.47 13.78 4.51
CA VAL A 194 11.90 13.35 3.17
C VAL A 194 12.01 11.84 3.17
N LEU A 195 11.41 11.16 2.19
CA LEU A 195 11.32 9.70 2.08
C LEU A 195 11.96 9.20 0.78
N ASN A 196 12.50 7.98 0.82
CA ASN A 196 12.96 7.27 -0.38
C ASN A 196 11.86 6.39 -1.03
N ASN A 197 10.59 6.62 -0.67
CA ASN A 197 9.45 5.89 -1.19
C ASN A 197 8.21 6.78 -1.11
N ILE A 198 7.29 6.63 -2.07
CA ILE A 198 6.02 7.35 -2.07
C ILE A 198 5.13 6.78 -0.96
N THR A 199 4.45 7.67 -0.24
CA THR A 199 3.49 7.32 0.81
C THR A 199 2.42 6.37 0.28
N CYS A 200 2.16 5.28 1.01
CA CYS A 200 1.18 4.30 0.56
C CYS A 200 -0.23 4.91 0.48
N GLY A 201 -1.00 4.46 -0.52
CA GLY A 201 -2.28 5.05 -0.91
C GLY A 201 -2.16 6.15 -1.97
N ASN A 202 -0.93 6.57 -2.30
CA ASN A 202 -0.65 7.51 -3.39
C ASN A 202 0.07 6.85 -4.58
N ARG A 203 0.20 5.52 -4.59
CA ARG A 203 0.82 4.78 -5.69
C ARG A 203 -0.28 4.14 -6.52
N GLY A 204 -0.06 4.01 -7.83
CA GLY A 204 -1.09 3.49 -8.74
C GLY A 204 -1.64 2.10 -8.36
N PHE A 205 -0.85 1.26 -7.69
CA PHE A 205 -1.26 -0.09 -7.28
C PHE A 205 -1.94 -0.17 -5.90
N ASP A 206 -1.81 0.87 -5.06
CA ASP A 206 -2.31 0.86 -3.67
C ASP A 206 -3.30 1.98 -3.35
N ALA A 207 -3.67 2.79 -4.33
CA ALA A 207 -4.62 3.90 -4.15
C ALA A 207 -5.95 3.45 -3.54
N ASP A 208 -6.45 2.29 -3.95
CA ASP A 208 -7.73 1.76 -3.50
C ASP A 208 -7.60 0.83 -2.28
N TRP A 209 -6.39 0.64 -1.73
CA TRP A 209 -6.21 -0.19 -0.54
C TRP A 209 -6.90 0.45 0.67
N PRO A 210 -7.60 -0.34 1.50
CA PRO A 210 -8.40 0.21 2.59
C PRO A 210 -7.54 0.74 3.75
N ALA A 211 -6.28 0.30 3.85
CA ALA A 211 -5.44 0.57 5.00
C ALA A 211 -4.07 1.18 4.65
N THR A 212 -4.09 2.46 4.30
CA THR A 212 -2.90 3.20 3.85
C THR A 212 -2.61 4.43 4.71
N CYS A 213 -1.36 4.88 4.71
CA CYS A 213 -0.93 6.10 5.37
C CYS A 213 -1.71 7.30 4.85
N GLU A 214 -1.98 7.38 3.54
CA GLU A 214 -2.84 8.43 2.97
C GLU A 214 -4.17 8.58 3.73
N ARG A 215 -4.80 7.45 4.08
CA ARG A 215 -6.11 7.45 4.76
C ARG A 215 -6.01 7.79 6.24
N TYR A 216 -4.94 7.36 6.91
CA TYR A 216 -4.87 7.44 8.37
C TYR A 216 -4.00 8.57 8.91
N ILE A 217 -2.96 9.02 8.19
CA ILE A 217 -1.92 9.90 8.74
C ILE A 217 -2.47 11.18 9.37
N ARG A 218 -3.55 11.74 8.80
CA ARG A 218 -4.24 12.92 9.33
C ARG A 218 -4.78 12.68 10.73
N ASP A 219 -5.32 11.49 10.99
CA ASP A 219 -5.89 11.14 12.29
C ASP A 219 -4.82 10.79 13.33
N LEU A 220 -3.64 10.34 12.86
CA LEU A 220 -2.48 10.06 13.70
C LEU A 220 -1.73 11.33 14.11
N LEU A 221 -1.88 12.42 13.38
CA LEU A 221 -1.20 13.69 13.67
C LEU A 221 -1.92 14.50 14.76
N PRO A 222 -1.19 15.28 15.60
CA PRO A 222 -1.83 16.20 16.54
C PRO A 222 -2.85 17.12 15.88
N ALA A 223 -3.98 17.40 16.55
CA ALA A 223 -4.98 18.31 16.02
C ALA A 223 -4.36 19.69 15.70
N GLY A 224 -4.62 20.18 14.49
CA GLY A 224 -4.09 21.47 14.00
C GLY A 224 -2.62 21.45 13.60
N SER A 225 -1.91 20.31 13.68
CA SER A 225 -0.54 20.22 13.16
C SER A 225 -0.49 20.07 11.65
N ARG A 226 0.70 20.25 11.08
CA ARG A 226 0.99 20.10 9.65
C ARG A 226 2.23 19.24 9.45
N LEU A 227 2.12 18.21 8.61
CA LEU A 227 3.25 17.39 8.18
C LEU A 227 3.36 17.46 6.66
N THR A 228 4.46 17.96 6.14
CA THR A 228 4.80 17.88 4.71
C THR A 228 5.66 16.65 4.48
N VAL A 229 5.22 15.78 3.57
CA VAL A 229 5.97 14.61 3.13
C VAL A 229 6.51 14.88 1.74
N TRP A 230 7.82 14.83 1.60
CA TRP A 230 8.53 14.81 0.34
C TRP A 230 8.99 13.39 0.06
N ALA A 231 8.78 12.86 -1.13
CA ALA A 231 9.25 11.53 -1.49
C ALA A 231 10.03 11.57 -2.80
N THR A 232 11.16 10.86 -2.84
CA THR A 232 11.94 10.67 -4.04
C THR A 232 12.41 9.21 -4.14
N PRO A 233 11.67 8.35 -4.87
CA PRO A 233 11.99 6.93 -4.95
C PRO A 233 13.27 6.63 -5.75
N ASP A 234 13.75 7.60 -6.53
CA ASP A 234 14.86 7.48 -7.47
C ASP A 234 16.08 8.35 -7.07
N GLY A 235 16.21 8.65 -5.78
CA GLY A 235 17.42 9.32 -5.26
C GLY A 235 17.54 10.79 -5.63
N GLY A 236 16.41 11.47 -5.84
CA GLY A 236 16.32 12.90 -6.07
C GLY A 236 16.01 13.31 -7.51
N ALA A 237 15.78 12.36 -8.43
CA ALA A 237 15.50 12.67 -9.83
C ALA A 237 14.03 13.06 -10.06
N THR A 238 13.10 12.40 -9.37
CA THR A 238 11.68 12.76 -9.33
C THR A 238 11.23 13.00 -7.90
N TRP A 239 10.20 13.84 -7.76
CA TRP A 239 9.69 14.27 -6.47
C TRP A 239 8.18 14.16 -6.44
N TRP A 240 7.68 13.63 -5.34
CA TRP A 240 6.29 13.68 -4.94
C TRP A 240 6.20 14.47 -3.63
N THR A 241 5.18 15.28 -3.47
CA THR A 241 4.97 16.04 -2.22
C THR A 241 3.51 16.07 -1.82
N ARG A 242 3.27 16.01 -0.51
CA ARG A 242 1.93 16.19 0.05
C ARG A 242 2.00 16.76 1.46
N THR A 243 1.08 17.67 1.76
CA THR A 243 0.92 18.23 3.10
C THR A 243 -0.34 17.69 3.76
N TYR A 244 -0.18 17.08 4.93
CA TYR A 244 -1.27 16.58 5.75
C TYR A 244 -1.56 17.53 6.92
N ARG A 245 -2.84 17.75 7.19
CA ARG A 245 -3.31 18.50 8.37
C ARG A 245 -3.86 17.53 9.40
N GLY A 246 -3.34 17.61 10.62
CA GLY A 246 -3.70 16.73 11.71
C GLY A 246 -5.09 17.01 12.27
N THR A 247 -5.91 15.97 12.38
CA THR A 247 -7.23 16.01 13.00
C THR A 247 -7.17 15.54 14.45
N GLY A 248 -6.21 14.67 14.79
CA GLY A 248 -6.05 14.08 16.11
C GLY A 248 -7.16 13.10 16.49
N GLU A 249 -8.03 12.69 15.56
CA GLU A 249 -9.21 11.85 15.84
C GLU A 249 -8.86 10.51 16.50
N ARG A 250 -7.64 10.00 16.27
CA ARG A 250 -7.17 8.73 16.84
C ARG A 250 -6.42 8.87 18.14
N ILE A 251 -6.10 10.07 18.60
CA ILE A 251 -5.27 10.26 19.79
C ILE A 251 -6.11 10.03 21.05
N LYS A 252 -5.56 9.32 22.04
CA LYS A 252 -6.19 9.19 23.37
C LYS A 252 -6.26 10.57 24.01
N LYS A 253 -7.38 10.85 24.68
CA LYS A 253 -7.52 12.08 25.48
C LYS A 253 -6.92 11.86 26.85
#